data_AF-A0A936JXZ7-F1
#
_entry.id   AF-A0A936JXZ7-F1
#
_cell.length_a   1.000
_cell.length_b   1.000
_cell.length_c   1.000
_cell.angle_alpha   90.00
_cell.angle_beta   90.00
_cell.angle_gamma   90.00
#
_symmetry.space_group_name_H-M   'P 1'
#
loop_
_entity.id
_entity.type
_entity.pdbx_description
1 polymer ?
#
loop_
_entity_poly.entity_id
_entity_poly.type
_entity_poly.pdbx_seq_one_letter_code
_entity_poly.pdbx_strand_id
1 'polypeptide(L)'
;MKVEKGKAVGCNEFETIDADVLIVANKQETDSGFLRSLTGVVINEDGTIKIDMQRMTGYEGVFAGGDMLPGENRSATIAIGQGKKAAKYIDAFLKGNTYQKPEKHLTASYKKLHMWYKTDAPQKEQDKLAPEVAIQNFDEVNAGLSEKESRYEAQRCLSCGNCFECDGCFGACPEDAIIKLGAGNRYKFNYDACTGCAVCYEQCPCHAIEMIPEPVKSI
;
A
#
# COMPACT_ATOMS: atom_id res chain seq x y z
N MET A 1 -15.96 -5.37 28.63
CA MET A 1 -16.28 -4.89 27.26
C MET A 1 -16.58 -6.10 26.37
N LYS A 2 -17.59 -6.02 25.50
CA LYS A 2 -17.84 -6.98 24.41
C LYS A 2 -17.52 -6.31 23.07
N VAL A 3 -17.15 -7.08 22.05
CA VAL A 3 -16.94 -6.55 20.70
C VAL A 3 -18.11 -7.00 19.82
N GLU A 4 -18.94 -6.07 19.38
CA GLU A 4 -20.06 -6.32 18.47
C GLU A 4 -19.82 -5.60 17.14
N LYS A 5 -19.78 -6.33 16.04
CA LYS A 5 -19.49 -5.79 14.69
C LYS A 5 -18.23 -4.90 14.66
N GLY A 6 -17.17 -5.33 15.36
CA GLY A 6 -15.91 -4.58 15.46
C GLY A 6 -15.93 -3.37 16.40
N LYS A 7 -17.06 -3.07 17.03
CA LYS A 7 -17.20 -1.96 17.99
C LYS A 7 -17.19 -2.47 19.42
N ALA A 8 -16.43 -1.77 20.26
CA ALA A 8 -16.45 -1.95 21.69
C ALA A 8 -17.81 -1.54 22.28
N VAL A 9 -18.50 -2.47 22.93
CA VAL A 9 -19.77 -2.25 23.65
C VAL A 9 -19.57 -2.53 25.13
N GLY A 10 -20.10 -1.66 25.98
CA GLY A 10 -20.04 -1.83 27.44
C GLY A 10 -20.79 -3.07 27.91
N CYS A 11 -20.29 -3.75 28.96
CA CYS A 11 -20.98 -4.89 29.57
C CYS A 11 -21.99 -4.48 30.66
N ASN A 12 -22.10 -3.17 30.96
CA ASN A 12 -22.78 -2.64 32.15
C ASN A 12 -22.23 -3.16 33.49
N GLU A 13 -21.04 -3.75 33.47
CA GLU A 13 -20.25 -4.10 34.65
C GLU A 13 -19.19 -3.02 34.85
N PHE A 14 -19.06 -2.53 36.08
CA PHE A 14 -18.14 -1.46 36.46
C PHE A 14 -17.22 -1.96 37.56
N GLU A 15 -15.94 -1.61 37.45
CA GLU A 15 -14.91 -1.90 38.43
C GLU A 15 -14.20 -0.58 38.76
N THR A 16 -13.92 -0.35 40.04
CA THR A 16 -13.14 0.79 40.51
C THR A 16 -11.70 0.35 40.66
N ILE A 17 -10.79 1.04 39.97
CA ILE A 17 -9.36 0.77 40.00
C ILE A 17 -8.65 2.05 40.43
N ASP A 18 -7.77 1.95 41.42
CA ASP A 18 -6.90 3.05 41.79
C ASP A 18 -5.82 3.24 40.72
N ALA A 19 -5.65 4.48 40.25
CA ALA A 19 -4.65 4.83 39.23
C ALA A 19 -4.06 6.21 39.51
N ASP A 20 -2.74 6.33 39.35
CA ASP A 20 -2.04 7.62 39.47
C ASP A 20 -2.24 8.51 38.22
N VAL A 21 -2.44 7.88 37.06
CA VAL A 21 -2.58 8.56 35.76
C VAL A 21 -3.68 7.91 34.94
N LEU A 22 -4.62 8.74 34.45
CA LEU A 22 -5.65 8.35 33.50
C LEU A 22 -5.37 8.98 32.13
N ILE A 23 -5.04 8.16 31.14
CA ILE A 23 -4.86 8.60 29.74
C ILE A 23 -6.19 8.40 28.99
N VAL A 24 -6.83 9.50 28.62
CA VAL A 24 -8.10 9.47 27.88
C VAL A 24 -7.84 9.34 26.38
N ALA A 25 -8.15 8.19 25.81
CA ALA A 25 -8.09 7.95 24.37
C ALA A 25 -9.33 8.51 23.66
N ASN A 26 -9.37 9.83 23.47
CA ASN A 26 -10.48 10.49 22.81
C ASN A 26 -10.56 10.15 21.31
N LYS A 27 -11.78 10.07 20.80
CA LYS A 27 -12.05 9.94 19.37
C LYS A 27 -11.77 11.26 18.65
N GLN A 28 -11.29 11.17 17.40
CA GLN A 28 -11.21 12.31 16.48
C GLN A 28 -12.47 12.41 15.60
N GLU A 29 -12.94 13.64 15.39
CA GLU A 29 -14.09 13.94 14.53
C GLU A 29 -13.70 14.93 13.43
N THR A 30 -14.30 14.77 12.25
CA THR A 30 -14.06 15.66 11.13
C THR A 30 -14.85 16.94 11.34
N ASP A 31 -14.16 18.08 11.39
CA ASP A 31 -14.83 19.37 11.29
C ASP A 31 -15.23 19.62 9.83
N SER A 32 -16.46 19.23 9.48
CA SER A 32 -17.05 19.40 8.15
C SER A 32 -18.13 20.47 8.11
N GLY A 33 -18.30 21.24 9.20
CA GLY A 33 -19.38 22.23 9.33
C GLY A 33 -19.37 23.28 8.21
N PHE A 34 -18.18 23.71 7.80
CA PHE A 34 -18.00 24.71 6.74
C PHE A 34 -18.50 24.25 5.36
N LEU A 35 -18.61 22.94 5.12
CA LEU A 35 -19.05 22.37 3.83
C LEU A 35 -20.57 22.36 3.67
N ARG A 36 -21.34 22.61 4.74
CA ARG A 36 -22.81 22.64 4.68
C ARG A 36 -23.37 23.72 3.74
N SER A 37 -22.57 24.74 3.43
CA SER A 37 -22.91 25.81 2.49
C SER A 37 -22.81 25.38 1.02
N LEU A 38 -22.09 24.28 0.72
CA LEU A 38 -21.89 23.80 -0.63
C LEU A 38 -23.06 22.91 -1.07
N THR A 39 -23.75 23.32 -2.14
CA THR A 39 -24.84 22.52 -2.72
C THR A 39 -24.32 21.19 -3.25
N GLY A 40 -24.98 20.08 -2.93
CA GLY A 40 -24.62 18.74 -3.43
C GLY A 40 -23.61 17.98 -2.58
N VAL A 41 -22.89 18.63 -1.66
CA VAL A 41 -22.03 17.90 -0.71
C VAL A 41 -22.89 17.20 0.35
N VAL A 42 -22.73 15.88 0.47
CA VAL A 42 -23.43 15.07 1.47
C VAL A 42 -22.48 14.76 2.63
N ILE A 43 -22.86 15.22 3.82
CA ILE A 43 -22.14 14.96 5.08
C ILE A 43 -22.88 13.85 5.83
N ASN A 44 -22.16 12.79 6.20
CA ASN A 44 -22.68 11.68 6.99
C ASN A 44 -22.87 12.07 8.47
N GLU A 45 -23.60 11.25 9.23
CA GLU A 45 -23.85 11.47 10.66
C GLU A 45 -22.56 11.58 11.49
N ASP A 46 -21.49 10.89 11.07
CA ASP A 46 -20.18 10.90 11.74
C ASP A 46 -19.26 12.05 11.30
N GLY A 47 -19.79 13.02 10.52
CA GLY A 47 -19.07 14.17 10.01
C GLY A 47 -18.26 13.91 8.74
N THR A 48 -18.19 12.68 8.24
CA THR A 48 -17.46 12.37 6.99
C THR A 48 -18.22 12.79 5.74
N ILE A 49 -17.52 12.89 4.62
CA ILE A 49 -18.06 13.34 3.34
C ILE A 49 -18.26 12.14 2.42
N LYS A 50 -19.43 12.09 1.77
CA LYS A 50 -19.69 11.10 0.72
C LYS A 50 -19.00 11.52 -0.59
N ILE A 51 -18.31 10.55 -1.20
CA ILE A 51 -17.70 10.68 -2.52
C ILE A 51 -18.24 9.61 -3.48
N ASP A 52 -18.13 9.87 -4.78
CA ASP A 52 -18.43 8.91 -5.84
C ASP A 52 -17.24 7.99 -6.17
N MET A 53 -17.37 7.20 -7.25
CA MET A 53 -16.32 6.29 -7.75
C MET A 53 -15.09 7.04 -8.27
N GLN A 54 -15.25 8.29 -8.69
CA GLN A 54 -14.21 9.20 -9.14
C GLN A 54 -13.60 10.03 -7.98
N ARG A 55 -14.00 9.73 -6.74
CA ARG A 55 -13.61 10.44 -5.52
C ARG A 55 -14.04 11.90 -5.45
N MET A 56 -14.98 12.30 -6.30
CA MET A 56 -15.57 13.62 -6.28
C MET A 56 -16.70 13.65 -5.26
N THR A 57 -16.86 14.77 -4.57
CA THR A 57 -18.06 15.05 -3.79
C THR A 57 -19.25 15.33 -4.74
N GLY A 58 -20.45 15.56 -4.22
CA GLY A 58 -21.56 15.98 -5.09
C GLY A 58 -21.45 17.41 -5.61
N TYR A 59 -20.40 18.17 -5.25
CA TYR A 59 -20.05 19.44 -5.89
C TYR A 59 -18.93 19.21 -6.92
N GLU A 60 -19.15 19.66 -8.15
CA GLU A 60 -18.23 19.45 -9.26
C GLU A 60 -16.85 20.10 -9.00
N GLY A 61 -15.79 19.32 -9.23
CA GLY A 61 -14.41 19.78 -9.02
C GLY A 61 -13.95 19.78 -7.56
N VAL A 62 -14.82 19.40 -6.60
CA VAL A 62 -14.45 19.25 -5.19
C VAL A 62 -14.25 17.78 -4.87
N PHE A 63 -13.06 17.43 -4.39
CA PHE A 63 -12.65 16.06 -4.05
C PHE A 63 -12.34 15.96 -2.56
N ALA A 64 -12.44 14.76 -2.00
CA ALA A 64 -12.15 14.51 -0.59
C ALA A 64 -11.17 13.35 -0.39
N GLY A 65 -10.40 13.41 0.69
CA GLY A 65 -9.40 12.42 1.08
C GLY A 65 -8.92 12.66 2.50
N GLY A 66 -8.33 11.64 3.12
CA GLY A 66 -7.93 11.70 4.53
C GLY A 66 -9.07 11.31 5.46
N ASP A 67 -8.99 11.77 6.70
CA ASP A 67 -9.90 11.34 7.77
C ASP A 67 -11.35 11.85 7.58
N MET A 68 -11.59 12.71 6.59
CA MET A 68 -12.93 13.14 6.18
C MET A 68 -13.67 12.10 5.32
N LEU A 69 -13.05 10.99 4.94
CA LEU A 69 -13.72 9.91 4.21
C LEU A 69 -14.28 8.84 5.17
N PRO A 70 -15.42 8.21 4.83
CA PRO A 70 -15.97 7.13 5.63
C PRO A 70 -15.01 5.94 5.68
N GLY A 71 -14.88 5.35 6.87
CA GLY A 71 -14.04 4.19 7.11
C GLY A 71 -13.66 4.02 8.58
N GLU A 72 -13.57 2.76 9.02
CA GLU A 72 -13.28 2.42 10.42
C GLU A 72 -11.79 2.60 10.79
N ASN A 73 -10.90 2.64 9.79
CA ASN A 73 -9.46 2.77 10.00
C ASN A 73 -8.94 4.12 9.48
N ARG A 74 -8.92 5.13 10.37
CA ARG A 74 -8.37 6.48 10.12
C ARG A 74 -6.92 6.56 10.60
N SER A 75 -6.03 5.83 9.92
CA SER A 75 -4.59 5.91 10.19
C SER A 75 -3.94 6.93 9.25
N ALA A 76 -2.82 7.51 9.70
CA ALA A 76 -2.00 8.40 8.86
C ALA A 76 -1.64 7.74 7.51
N THR A 77 -1.34 6.43 7.52
CA THR A 77 -1.02 5.66 6.30
C THR A 77 -2.19 5.59 5.32
N ILE A 78 -3.42 5.43 5.82
CA ILE A 78 -4.63 5.41 5.00
C ILE A 78 -4.92 6.81 4.47
N ALA A 79 -4.81 7.85 5.30
CA ALA A 79 -5.04 9.23 4.92
C ALA A 79 -4.07 9.67 3.79
N ILE A 80 -2.78 9.39 3.94
CA ILE A 80 -1.76 9.64 2.89
C ILE A 80 -2.12 8.87 1.61
N GLY A 81 -2.52 7.60 1.75
CA GLY A 81 -2.94 6.77 0.63
C GLY A 81 -4.17 7.32 -0.10
N GLN A 82 -5.13 7.89 0.62
CA GLN A 82 -6.30 8.53 0.05
C GLN A 82 -5.95 9.85 -0.63
N GLY A 83 -5.07 10.67 -0.05
CA GLY A 83 -4.56 11.90 -0.68
C GLY A 83 -3.85 11.62 -2.01
N LYS A 84 -2.94 10.63 -2.04
CA LYS A 84 -2.29 10.19 -3.30
C LYS A 84 -3.28 9.70 -4.35
N LYS A 85 -4.38 9.06 -3.92
CA LYS A 85 -5.43 8.66 -4.86
C LYS A 85 -6.17 9.90 -5.36
N ALA A 86 -6.70 10.74 -4.47
CA ALA A 86 -7.43 11.96 -4.83
C ALA A 86 -6.64 12.82 -5.84
N ALA A 87 -5.33 13.00 -5.65
CA ALA A 87 -4.47 13.71 -6.59
C ALA A 87 -4.54 13.16 -8.03
N LYS A 88 -4.61 11.83 -8.22
CA LYS A 88 -4.73 11.21 -9.56
C LYS A 88 -6.08 11.48 -10.22
N TYR A 89 -7.15 11.51 -9.43
CA TYR A 89 -8.49 11.82 -9.94
C TYR A 89 -8.64 13.30 -10.25
N ILE A 90 -8.07 14.19 -9.42
CA ILE A 90 -7.98 15.62 -9.69
C ILE A 90 -7.22 15.87 -10.99
N ASP A 91 -6.05 15.25 -11.18
CA ASP A 91 -5.26 15.39 -12.42
C ASP A 91 -6.05 14.94 -13.66
N ALA A 92 -6.75 13.81 -13.59
CA ALA A 92 -7.57 13.34 -14.70
C ALA A 92 -8.73 14.32 -14.99
N PHE A 93 -9.43 14.78 -13.95
CA PHE A 93 -10.52 15.75 -14.07
C PHE A 93 -10.07 17.07 -14.71
N LEU A 94 -8.93 17.62 -14.27
CA LEU A 94 -8.35 18.84 -14.85
C LEU A 94 -7.96 18.67 -16.33
N LYS A 95 -7.68 17.45 -16.76
CA LYS A 95 -7.40 17.09 -18.17
C LYS A 95 -8.66 16.74 -18.97
N GLY A 96 -9.84 16.80 -18.38
CA GLY A 96 -11.10 16.38 -19.00
C GLY A 96 -11.21 14.86 -19.21
N ASN A 97 -10.45 14.06 -18.46
CA ASN A 97 -10.38 12.60 -18.57
C ASN A 97 -10.91 11.91 -17.31
N THR A 98 -11.31 10.64 -17.46
CA THR A 98 -11.69 9.77 -16.34
C THR A 98 -10.47 8.94 -15.90
N TYR A 99 -10.06 9.06 -14.63
CA TYR A 99 -8.97 8.22 -14.13
C TYR A 99 -9.34 6.74 -14.13
N GLN A 100 -8.60 5.95 -14.90
CA GLN A 100 -8.68 4.49 -14.92
C GLN A 100 -7.58 3.94 -14.01
N LYS A 101 -7.97 3.30 -12.91
CA LYS A 101 -7.01 2.67 -12.01
C LYS A 101 -6.43 1.44 -12.71
N PRO A 102 -5.10 1.34 -12.87
CA PRO A 102 -4.49 0.15 -13.46
C PRO A 102 -4.74 -1.06 -12.57
N GLU A 103 -4.86 -2.24 -13.21
CA GLU A 103 -4.91 -3.50 -12.48
C GLU A 103 -3.65 -3.67 -11.64
N LYS A 104 -3.85 -4.18 -10.43
CA LYS A 104 -2.73 -4.52 -9.56
C LYS A 104 -2.32 -5.95 -9.88
N HIS A 105 -1.02 -6.16 -10.08
CA HIS A 105 -0.45 -7.50 -10.07
C HIS A 105 -0.68 -8.13 -8.68
N LEU A 106 -0.82 -9.46 -8.68
CA LEU A 106 -0.95 -10.22 -7.46
C LEU A 106 0.35 -10.15 -6.66
N THR A 107 0.25 -9.89 -5.35
CA THR A 107 1.42 -9.93 -4.46
C THR A 107 1.78 -11.39 -4.18
N ALA A 108 3.04 -11.75 -4.43
CA ALA A 108 3.52 -13.08 -4.10
C ALA A 108 3.55 -13.28 -2.58
N SER A 109 2.95 -14.37 -2.10
CA SER A 109 3.00 -14.72 -0.68
C SER A 109 4.37 -15.24 -0.29
N TYR A 110 4.70 -15.22 1.01
CA TYR A 110 5.98 -15.71 1.53
C TYR A 110 6.36 -17.12 1.03
N LYS A 111 5.38 -18.03 0.93
CA LYS A 111 5.60 -19.41 0.47
C LYS A 111 6.03 -19.52 -1.01
N LYS A 112 5.72 -18.51 -1.83
CA LYS A 112 6.10 -18.44 -3.24
C LYS A 112 7.48 -17.82 -3.45
N LEU A 113 8.01 -17.12 -2.45
CA LEU A 113 9.30 -16.44 -2.55
C LEU A 113 10.44 -17.45 -2.36
N HIS A 114 11.44 -17.37 -3.24
CA HIS A 114 12.63 -18.18 -3.13
C HIS A 114 13.61 -17.56 -2.14
N MET A 115 13.37 -17.84 -0.87
CA MET A 115 14.15 -17.36 0.27
C MET A 115 15.56 -17.97 0.37
N TRP A 116 15.99 -18.82 -0.57
CA TRP A 116 17.36 -19.32 -0.61
C TRP A 116 18.35 -18.25 -1.10
N TYR A 117 17.85 -17.14 -1.67
CA TYR A 117 18.58 -15.89 -1.88
C TYR A 117 18.72 -15.05 -0.59
N LYS A 118 18.80 -15.70 0.57
CA LYS A 118 18.98 -15.05 1.88
C LYS A 118 20.41 -14.55 1.99
N THR A 119 20.61 -13.26 1.74
CA THR A 119 21.68 -12.53 2.41
C THR A 119 21.20 -12.23 3.82
N ASP A 120 21.81 -12.85 4.83
CA ASP A 120 21.68 -12.39 6.22
C ASP A 120 22.23 -10.96 6.29
N ALA A 121 21.32 -10.01 6.08
CA ALA A 121 21.58 -8.59 6.16
C ALA A 121 20.79 -8.08 7.37
N PRO A 122 21.44 -7.78 8.51
CA PRO A 122 20.74 -7.23 9.65
C PRO A 122 20.11 -5.89 9.26
N GLN A 123 18.94 -5.60 9.82
CA GLN A 123 18.32 -4.29 9.67
C GLN A 123 19.22 -3.23 10.29
N LYS A 124 19.36 -2.08 9.62
CA LYS A 124 20.06 -0.94 10.20
C LYS A 124 19.28 -0.38 11.39
N GLU A 125 19.94 -0.33 12.54
CA GLU A 125 19.40 0.32 13.72
C GLU A 125 19.30 1.83 13.50
N GLN A 126 18.17 2.40 13.92
CA GLN A 126 17.93 3.83 13.89
C GLN A 126 18.30 4.42 15.24
N ASP A 127 18.98 5.55 15.22
CA ASP A 127 19.26 6.32 16.42
C ASP A 127 17.95 6.78 17.05
N LYS A 128 17.90 6.73 18.39
CA LYS A 128 16.76 7.14 19.18
C LYS A 128 17.17 8.17 20.21
N LEU A 129 16.29 9.12 20.47
CA LEU A 129 16.46 10.00 21.62
C LEU A 129 16.46 9.17 22.91
N ALA A 130 17.35 9.52 23.82
CA ALA A 130 17.39 8.91 25.15
C ALA A 130 16.04 9.18 25.86
N PRO A 131 15.47 8.19 26.58
CA PRO A 131 14.17 8.35 27.23
C PRO A 131 14.08 9.59 28.14
N GLU A 132 15.18 9.94 28.80
CA GLU A 132 15.28 11.07 29.73
C GLU A 132 15.12 12.42 29.02
N VAL A 133 15.46 12.48 27.73
CA VAL A 133 15.28 13.67 26.87
C VAL A 133 13.91 13.64 26.20
N ALA A 134 13.48 12.47 25.71
CA ALA A 134 12.21 12.31 25.00
C ALA A 134 10.97 12.68 25.84
N ILE A 135 11.06 12.61 27.18
CA ILE A 135 9.97 13.06 28.06
C ILE A 135 9.90 14.58 28.24
N GLN A 136 10.93 15.32 27.85
CA GLN A 136 11.04 16.77 28.12
C GLN A 136 10.46 17.61 26.98
N ASN A 137 10.31 17.05 25.78
CA ASN A 137 9.88 17.78 24.60
C ASN A 137 9.10 16.87 23.63
N PHE A 138 8.68 17.44 22.50
CA PHE A 138 7.98 16.73 21.43
C PHE A 138 8.89 16.51 20.20
N ASP A 139 10.20 16.45 20.41
CA ASP A 139 11.13 16.19 19.32
C ASP A 139 10.97 14.75 18.80
N GLU A 140 11.30 14.55 17.53
CA GLU A 140 11.19 13.25 16.88
C GLU A 140 12.06 12.21 17.60
N VAL A 141 11.41 11.17 18.13
CA VAL A 141 12.09 10.15 18.94
C VAL A 141 12.97 9.23 18.09
N ASN A 142 12.53 8.89 16.88
CA ASN A 142 13.31 8.07 15.96
C ASN A 142 13.94 8.97 14.90
N ALA A 143 15.27 9.10 14.90
CA ALA A 143 15.98 9.98 13.97
C ALA A 143 15.82 9.57 12.49
N GLY A 144 15.27 8.38 12.22
CA GLY A 144 15.11 7.83 10.89
C GLY A 144 16.39 7.20 10.38
N LEU A 145 16.45 6.99 9.07
CA LEU A 145 17.63 6.49 8.36
C LEU A 145 18.22 7.63 7.52
N SER A 146 19.55 7.71 7.45
CA SER A 146 20.21 8.57 6.46
C SER A 146 19.84 8.14 5.04
N GLU A 147 20.09 8.99 4.05
CA GLU A 147 19.84 8.63 2.64
C GLU A 147 20.57 7.33 2.24
N LYS A 148 21.83 7.17 2.67
CA LYS A 148 22.64 5.98 2.36
C LYS A 148 22.04 4.73 2.96
N GLU A 149 21.62 4.79 4.22
CA GLU A 149 21.00 3.66 4.92
C GLU A 149 19.62 3.35 4.33
N SER A 150 18.84 4.38 4.02
CA SER A 150 17.53 4.23 3.35
C SER A 150 17.66 3.53 2.00
N ARG A 151 18.67 3.89 1.20
CA ARG A 151 18.96 3.22 -0.09
C ARG A 151 19.39 1.77 0.11
N TYR A 152 20.24 1.49 1.10
CA TYR A 152 20.64 0.13 1.45
C TYR A 152 19.45 -0.73 1.88
N GLU A 153 18.60 -0.20 2.76
CA GLU A 153 17.37 -0.86 3.22
C GLU A 153 16.40 -1.13 2.06
N ALA A 154 16.25 -0.18 1.12
CA ALA A 154 15.43 -0.38 -0.07
C ALA A 154 15.95 -1.49 -0.99
N GLN A 155 17.27 -1.68 -1.08
CA GLN A 155 17.90 -2.76 -1.87
C GLN A 155 17.64 -4.15 -1.30
N ARG A 156 17.28 -4.27 -0.02
CA ARG A 156 16.90 -5.54 0.63
C ARG A 156 15.47 -5.99 0.27
N CYS A 157 14.71 -5.20 -0.49
CA CYS A 157 13.35 -5.53 -0.88
C CYS A 157 13.30 -6.75 -1.83
N LEU A 158 12.57 -7.80 -1.43
CA LEU A 158 12.36 -9.01 -2.24
C LEU A 158 11.42 -8.82 -3.45
N SER A 159 10.88 -7.61 -3.65
CA SER A 159 10.00 -7.26 -4.78
C SER A 159 8.87 -8.27 -5.00
N CYS A 160 8.17 -8.70 -3.94
CA CYS A 160 7.21 -9.81 -3.97
C CYS A 160 6.12 -9.69 -5.06
N GLY A 161 6.26 -10.47 -6.13
CA GLY A 161 5.37 -10.46 -7.30
C GLY A 161 5.70 -9.39 -8.34
N ASN A 162 6.80 -8.65 -8.19
CA ASN A 162 7.25 -7.61 -9.12
C ASN A 162 8.66 -7.91 -9.63
N CYS A 163 8.83 -7.95 -10.94
CA CYS A 163 10.13 -8.19 -11.55
C CYS A 163 11.11 -7.05 -11.21
N PHE A 164 12.32 -7.41 -10.76
CA PHE A 164 13.42 -6.50 -10.45
C PHE A 164 14.64 -6.72 -11.37
N GLU A 165 14.44 -7.33 -12.53
CA GLU A 165 15.45 -7.46 -13.60
C GLU A 165 16.73 -8.21 -13.18
N CYS A 166 16.61 -9.25 -12.35
CA CYS A 166 17.75 -10.06 -11.90
C CYS A 166 18.37 -10.99 -12.94
N ASP A 167 17.82 -11.04 -14.16
CA ASP A 167 18.24 -11.90 -15.26
C ASP A 167 18.16 -13.42 -15.01
N GLY A 168 17.65 -13.86 -13.86
CA GLY A 168 17.54 -15.29 -13.53
C GLY A 168 16.67 -16.05 -14.53
N CYS A 169 15.54 -15.47 -14.96
CA CYS A 169 14.70 -16.08 -15.99
C CYS A 169 15.44 -16.17 -17.34
N PHE A 170 16.08 -15.09 -17.76
CA PHE A 170 16.82 -14.99 -19.02
C PHE A 170 17.92 -16.05 -19.12
N GLY A 171 18.73 -16.22 -18.07
CA GLY A 171 19.80 -17.22 -18.06
C GLY A 171 19.31 -18.66 -17.89
N ALA A 172 18.11 -18.88 -17.36
CA ALA A 172 17.57 -20.22 -17.12
C ALA A 172 16.75 -20.78 -18.29
N CYS A 173 16.45 -19.98 -19.32
CA CYS A 173 15.64 -20.43 -20.44
C CYS A 173 16.48 -21.30 -21.41
N PRO A 174 16.13 -22.58 -21.62
CA PRO A 174 16.90 -23.45 -22.51
C PRO A 174 16.72 -23.14 -24.00
N GLU A 175 15.66 -22.42 -24.36
CA GLU A 175 15.27 -22.12 -25.75
C GLU A 175 15.56 -20.67 -26.15
N ASP A 176 16.26 -19.90 -25.31
CA ASP A 176 16.46 -18.45 -25.51
C ASP A 176 15.16 -17.66 -25.77
N ALA A 177 14.04 -18.14 -25.23
CA ALA A 177 12.71 -17.58 -25.45
C ALA A 177 12.45 -16.27 -24.66
N ILE A 178 13.44 -15.73 -23.94
CA ILE A 178 13.29 -14.54 -23.11
C ILE A 178 14.13 -13.40 -23.69
N ILE A 179 13.47 -12.29 -24.01
CA ILE A 179 14.06 -11.12 -24.66
C ILE A 179 14.14 -9.98 -23.65
N LYS A 180 15.34 -9.42 -23.45
CA LYS A 180 15.53 -8.22 -22.62
C LYS A 180 15.06 -6.98 -23.39
N LEU A 181 14.19 -6.17 -22.77
CA LEU A 181 13.66 -4.94 -23.37
C LEU A 181 14.46 -3.67 -22.98
N GLY A 182 15.54 -3.83 -22.22
CA GLY A 182 16.34 -2.74 -21.66
C GLY A 182 15.94 -2.36 -20.24
N ALA A 183 16.74 -1.51 -19.60
CA ALA A 183 16.57 -1.14 -18.19
C ALA A 183 15.20 -0.53 -17.91
N GLY A 184 14.49 -1.07 -16.92
CA GLY A 184 13.14 -0.66 -16.52
C GLY A 184 12.01 -1.21 -17.40
N ASN A 185 12.32 -1.86 -18.52
CA ASN A 185 11.33 -2.42 -19.44
C ASN A 185 11.14 -3.93 -19.27
N ARG A 186 11.91 -4.57 -18.38
CA ARG A 186 11.80 -6.01 -18.05
C ARG A 186 12.02 -6.90 -19.28
N TYR A 187 11.25 -7.98 -19.38
CA TYR A 187 11.42 -9.03 -20.37
C TYR A 187 10.15 -9.26 -21.18
N LYS A 188 10.33 -9.68 -22.44
CA LYS A 188 9.29 -10.24 -23.31
C LYS A 188 9.55 -11.73 -23.53
N PHE A 189 8.48 -12.52 -23.59
CA PHE A 189 8.56 -13.93 -23.92
C PHE A 189 8.27 -14.13 -25.42
N ASN A 190 9.16 -14.84 -26.12
CA ASN A 190 8.93 -15.34 -27.47
C ASN A 190 8.16 -16.65 -27.38
N TYR A 191 6.84 -16.59 -27.56
CA TYR A 191 5.98 -17.77 -27.47
C TYR A 191 6.22 -18.79 -28.58
N ASP A 192 6.79 -18.40 -29.73
CA ASP A 192 7.10 -19.33 -30.82
C ASP A 192 8.30 -20.25 -30.48
N ALA A 193 9.20 -19.78 -29.60
CA ALA A 193 10.34 -20.57 -29.10
C ALA A 193 10.06 -21.22 -27.74
N CYS A 194 9.03 -20.77 -27.02
CA CYS A 194 8.74 -21.24 -25.68
C CYS A 194 8.15 -22.66 -25.70
N THR A 195 8.81 -23.61 -25.06
CA THR A 195 8.34 -25.01 -24.94
C THR A 195 7.41 -25.25 -23.75
N GLY A 196 7.14 -24.23 -22.92
CA GLY A 196 6.28 -24.37 -21.74
C GLY A 196 6.91 -25.13 -20.56
N CYS A 197 8.23 -25.34 -20.56
CA CYS A 197 8.96 -26.11 -19.53
C CYS A 197 8.93 -25.53 -18.09
N ALA A 198 8.40 -24.32 -17.91
CA ALA A 198 8.26 -23.61 -16.62
C ALA A 198 9.56 -23.28 -15.85
N VAL A 199 10.75 -23.57 -16.37
CA VAL A 199 12.03 -23.30 -15.68
C VAL A 199 12.19 -21.83 -15.29
N CYS A 200 11.81 -20.90 -16.18
CA CYS A 200 11.87 -19.46 -15.89
C CYS A 200 10.93 -19.06 -14.74
N TYR A 201 9.75 -19.68 -14.65
CA TYR A 201 8.77 -19.48 -13.60
C TYR A 201 9.26 -20.03 -12.26
N GLU A 202 9.78 -21.26 -12.25
CA GLU A 202 10.27 -21.94 -11.05
C GLU A 202 11.52 -21.30 -10.44
N GLN A 203 12.34 -20.62 -11.24
CA GLN A 203 13.55 -19.95 -10.76
C GLN A 203 13.29 -18.48 -10.35
N CYS A 204 12.14 -17.90 -10.69
CA CYS A 204 11.87 -16.49 -10.46
C CYS A 204 11.79 -16.17 -8.96
N PRO A 205 12.76 -15.45 -8.36
CA PRO A 205 12.85 -15.39 -6.91
C PRO A 205 11.71 -14.62 -6.24
N CYS A 206 11.17 -13.65 -6.97
CA CYS A 206 10.01 -12.86 -6.55
C CYS A 206 8.68 -13.39 -7.10
N HIS A 207 8.70 -14.47 -7.89
CA HIS A 207 7.51 -15.05 -8.50
C HIS A 207 6.69 -14.05 -9.34
N ALA A 208 7.37 -13.29 -10.18
CA ALA A 208 6.79 -12.28 -11.07
C ALA A 208 6.37 -12.82 -12.44
N ILE A 209 6.45 -14.13 -12.66
CA ILE A 209 6.06 -14.83 -13.89
C ILE A 209 4.81 -15.65 -13.57
N GLU A 210 3.87 -15.70 -14.51
CA GLU A 210 2.69 -16.55 -14.44
C GLU A 210 2.69 -17.49 -15.64
N MET A 211 2.46 -18.78 -15.38
CA MET A 211 2.26 -19.76 -16.44
C MET A 211 0.80 -19.72 -16.87
N ILE A 212 0.57 -19.49 -18.15
CA ILE A 212 -0.76 -19.57 -18.76
C ILE A 212 -0.85 -20.80 -19.66
N PRO A 213 -2.01 -21.48 -19.72
CA PRO A 213 -2.22 -22.54 -20.71
C PRO A 213 -2.05 -22.00 -22.13
N GLU A 214 -1.48 -22.81 -23.02
CA GLU A 214 -1.44 -22.47 -24.43
C GLU A 214 -2.87 -22.36 -24.97
N PRO A 215 -3.23 -21.24 -25.61
CA PRO A 215 -4.57 -21.08 -26.16
C PRO A 215 -4.79 -22.13 -27.25
N VAL A 216 -5.79 -22.99 -27.03
CA VAL A 216 -6.21 -23.96 -28.04
C VAL A 216 -6.69 -23.19 -29.26
N LYS A 217 -6.01 -23.32 -30.40
CA LYS A 217 -6.52 -22.79 -31.67
C LYS A 217 -7.86 -23.48 -31.92
N SER A 218 -8.95 -22.70 -31.91
CA SER A 218 -10.24 -23.18 -32.41
C SER A 218 -10.03 -23.51 -33.88
N ILE A 219 -10.17 -24.79 -34.21
CA ILE A 219 -10.14 -25.31 -35.58
C ILE A 219 -11.45 -24.94 -36.25
#